data_AF-A0A962CX30-F1
#
_entry.id   AF-A0A962CX30-F1
#
_cell.length_a   1.000
_cell.length_b   1.000
_cell.length_c   1.000
_cell.angle_alpha   90.00
_cell.angle_beta   90.00
_cell.angle_gamma   90.00
#
_symmetry.space_group_name_H-M   'P 1'
#
loop_
_entity.id
_entity.type
_entity.pdbx_description
1 polymer ?
#
loop_
_entity_poly.entity_id
_entity_poly.type
_entity_poly.pdbx_seq_one_letter_code
_entity_poly.pdbx_strand_id
1 'polypeptide(L)'
;MNNNDQLTIGKLAKLAGVNVETIRYYQRIEMIREPTKPMSGFRHYDASLVNTIKFIKRAQQLGFVLAEIKELLNLGERNCHDVKELAIAKRQKIIYQLKDLNAMKKELDGLIDACEKTEDTPNCALIDSLAKSP
;
A
#
# COMPACT_ATOMS: atom_id res chain seq x y z
N MET A 1 7.81 -19.92 -24.74
CA MET A 1 6.36 -20.09 -24.53
C MET A 1 5.71 -18.76 -24.88
N ASN A 2 5.15 -18.67 -26.08
CA ASN A 2 4.61 -17.43 -26.65
C ASN A 2 3.14 -17.29 -26.26
N ASN A 3 2.84 -16.53 -25.20
CA ASN A 3 1.48 -16.09 -24.91
C ASN A 3 1.36 -14.61 -25.25
N ASN A 4 1.25 -14.31 -26.55
CA ASN A 4 0.84 -12.97 -27.02
C ASN A 4 -0.69 -12.83 -26.92
N ASP A 5 -1.25 -13.24 -25.78
CA ASP A 5 -2.68 -13.15 -25.49
C ASP A 5 -2.97 -11.69 -25.15
N GLN A 6 -3.32 -10.94 -26.17
CA GLN A 6 -3.68 -9.53 -26.06
C GLN A 6 -5.02 -9.37 -25.32
N LEU A 7 -4.96 -8.89 -24.08
CA LEU A 7 -6.11 -8.67 -23.21
C LEU A 7 -6.71 -7.28 -23.42
N THR A 8 -8.02 -7.15 -23.29
CA THR A 8 -8.64 -5.84 -23.08
C THR A 8 -8.41 -5.38 -21.65
N ILE A 9 -8.52 -4.07 -21.39
CA ILE A 9 -8.33 -3.51 -20.03
C ILE A 9 -9.27 -4.17 -18.99
N GLY A 10 -10.50 -4.52 -19.39
CA GLY A 10 -11.45 -5.21 -18.51
C GLY A 10 -11.04 -6.64 -18.19
N LYS A 11 -10.55 -7.40 -19.19
CA LYS A 11 -10.05 -8.77 -18.98
C LYS A 11 -8.77 -8.75 -18.12
N LEU A 12 -7.89 -7.79 -18.36
CA LEU A 12 -6.69 -7.57 -17.55
C LEU A 12 -7.05 -7.27 -16.09
N ALA A 13 -7.97 -6.33 -15.84
CA ALA A 13 -8.45 -5.98 -14.51
C ALA A 13 -9.00 -7.20 -13.76
N LYS A 14 -9.85 -7.98 -14.43
CA LYS A 14 -10.43 -9.22 -13.88
C LYS A 14 -9.35 -10.24 -13.50
N LEU A 15 -8.39 -10.50 -14.38
CA LEU A 15 -7.32 -11.48 -14.12
C LEU A 15 -6.33 -11.01 -13.04
N ALA A 16 -6.11 -9.70 -12.93
CA ALA A 16 -5.27 -9.10 -11.91
C ALA A 16 -5.99 -8.90 -10.55
N GLY A 17 -7.32 -9.03 -10.51
CA GLY A 17 -8.11 -8.85 -9.30
C GLY A 17 -8.16 -7.39 -8.83
N VAL A 18 -8.23 -6.45 -9.77
CA VAL A 18 -8.35 -5.00 -9.53
C VAL A 18 -9.47 -4.42 -10.39
N ASN A 19 -9.89 -3.19 -10.12
CA ASN A 19 -10.79 -2.47 -11.02
C ASN A 19 -10.02 -1.81 -12.18
N VAL A 20 -10.75 -1.37 -13.20
CA VAL A 20 -10.17 -0.74 -14.40
C VAL A 20 -9.48 0.59 -14.05
N GLU A 21 -10.03 1.31 -13.07
CA GLU A 21 -9.52 2.60 -12.60
C GLU A 21 -8.14 2.46 -11.96
N THR A 22 -7.85 1.35 -11.29
CA THR A 22 -6.54 1.05 -10.70
C THR A 22 -5.49 0.88 -11.80
N ILE A 23 -5.84 0.17 -12.88
CA ILE A 23 -4.95 0.04 -14.04
C ILE A 23 -4.70 1.42 -14.66
N ARG A 24 -5.75 2.21 -14.90
CA ARG A 24 -5.61 3.58 -15.43
C ARG A 24 -4.80 4.48 -14.50
N TYR A 25 -4.94 4.30 -13.19
CA TYR A 25 -4.14 5.03 -12.21
C TYR A 25 -2.66 4.66 -12.33
N TYR A 26 -2.31 3.38 -12.35
CA TYR A 26 -0.93 2.93 -12.54
C TYR A 26 -0.32 3.38 -13.87
N GLN A 27 -1.13 3.52 -14.92
CA GLN A 27 -0.70 4.10 -16.19
C GLN A 27 -0.38 5.60 -16.07
N ARG A 28 -1.25 6.39 -15.42
CA ARG A 28 -1.05 7.83 -15.24
C ARG A 28 0.22 8.18 -14.46
N ILE A 29 0.60 7.33 -13.50
CA ILE A 29 1.83 7.51 -12.71
C ILE A 29 3.04 6.79 -13.34
N GLU A 30 2.91 6.30 -14.57
CA GLU A 30 3.96 5.63 -15.35
C GLU A 30 4.58 4.43 -14.62
N MET A 31 3.77 3.70 -13.84
CA MET A 31 4.21 2.48 -13.17
C MET A 31 3.96 1.24 -14.04
N ILE A 32 3.00 1.33 -14.96
CA ILE A 32 2.80 0.36 -16.04
C ILE A 32 2.66 1.08 -17.37
N ARG A 33 3.15 0.46 -18.44
CA ARG A 33 3.08 1.05 -19.79
C ARG A 33 1.63 1.11 -20.28
N GLU A 34 1.23 2.26 -20.80
CA GLU A 34 -0.01 2.38 -21.57
C GLU A 34 0.25 1.99 -23.04
N PRO A 35 -0.45 0.97 -23.58
CA PRO A 35 -0.30 0.60 -24.98
C PRO A 35 -0.90 1.67 -25.89
N THR A 36 -0.33 1.80 -27.09
CA THR A 36 -0.80 2.73 -28.12
C THR A 36 -2.26 2.46 -28.45
N LYS A 37 -3.05 3.52 -28.60
CA LYS A 37 -4.44 3.39 -29.04
C LYS A 37 -4.46 2.98 -30.53
N PRO A 38 -5.08 1.85 -30.90
CA PRO A 38 -5.18 1.46 -32.31
C PRO A 38 -6.13 2.39 -33.09
N MET A 39 -5.99 2.39 -34.42
CA MET A 39 -6.81 3.18 -35.37
C MET A 39 -8.32 2.89 -35.23
N SER A 40 -8.68 1.66 -34.87
CA SER A 40 -10.03 1.27 -34.50
C SER A 40 -9.98 0.20 -33.40
N GLY A 41 -11.01 0.11 -32.58
CA GLY A 41 -11.12 -0.89 -31.51
C GLY A 41 -10.52 -0.47 -30.16
N PHE A 42 -10.12 -1.47 -29.37
CA PHE A 42 -9.70 -1.30 -27.99
C PHE A 42 -8.20 -1.46 -27.82
N ARG A 43 -7.65 -0.85 -26.75
CA ARG A 43 -6.26 -1.10 -26.35
C ARG A 43 -6.08 -2.58 -25.96
N HIS A 44 -4.96 -3.13 -26.42
CA HIS A 44 -4.55 -4.49 -26.15
C HIS A 44 -3.34 -4.49 -25.20
N TYR A 45 -3.42 -5.33 -24.18
CA TYR A 45 -2.45 -5.42 -23.09
C TYR A 45 -1.81 -6.80 -23.09
N ASP A 46 -0.52 -6.86 -22.80
CA ASP A 46 0.19 -8.11 -22.61
C ASP A 46 -0.32 -8.82 -21.35
N ALA A 47 -0.52 -10.14 -21.44
CA ALA A 47 -0.88 -11.00 -20.32
C ALA A 47 0.17 -10.98 -19.19
N SER A 48 1.44 -10.70 -19.49
CA SER A 48 2.50 -10.53 -18.49
C SER A 48 2.18 -9.44 -17.46
N LEU A 49 1.40 -8.41 -17.87
CA LEU A 49 1.02 -7.29 -17.02
C LEU A 49 0.12 -7.71 -15.85
N VAL A 50 -0.56 -8.86 -15.95
CA VAL A 50 -1.32 -9.46 -14.84
C VAL A 50 -0.41 -9.68 -13.63
N ASN A 51 0.78 -10.25 -13.86
CA ASN A 51 1.74 -10.55 -12.78
C ASN A 51 2.32 -9.26 -12.19
N THR A 52 2.63 -8.27 -13.04
CA THR A 52 3.08 -6.95 -12.59
C THR A 52 2.05 -6.26 -11.70
N ILE A 53 0.77 -6.24 -12.09
CA ILE A 53 -0.29 -5.62 -11.29
C ILE A 53 -0.49 -6.35 -9.96
N LYS A 54 -0.44 -7.70 -9.96
CA LYS A 54 -0.50 -8.49 -8.72
C LYS A 54 0.69 -8.20 -7.80
N PHE A 55 1.89 -8.06 -8.36
CA PHE A 55 3.08 -7.69 -7.62
C PHE A 55 2.91 -6.33 -6.92
N ILE A 56 2.50 -5.31 -7.68
CA ILE A 56 2.23 -3.97 -7.15
C ILE A 56 1.23 -4.04 -5.98
N LYS A 57 0.10 -4.71 -6.18
CA LYS A 57 -0.96 -4.82 -5.16
C LYS A 57 -0.44 -5.48 -3.88
N ARG A 58 0.33 -6.57 -4.01
CA ARG A 58 0.91 -7.28 -2.86
C ARG A 58 1.94 -6.41 -2.13
N ALA A 59 2.76 -5.67 -2.85
CA ALA A 59 3.71 -4.75 -2.24
C ALA A 59 3.00 -3.61 -1.49
N GLN A 60 1.92 -3.03 -2.04
CA GLN A 60 1.12 -2.04 -1.33
C GLN A 60 0.52 -2.59 -0.02
N GLN A 61 0.03 -3.84 -0.03
CA GLN A 61 -0.49 -4.50 1.17
C GLN A 61 0.57 -4.71 2.27
N LEU A 62 1.84 -4.81 1.89
CA LEU A 62 2.98 -4.89 2.81
C LEU A 62 3.49 -3.51 3.25
N GLY A 63 2.78 -2.44 2.90
CA GLY A 63 3.10 -1.08 3.31
C GLY A 63 4.17 -0.40 2.45
N PHE A 64 4.53 -0.95 1.28
CA PHE A 64 5.38 -0.24 0.33
C PHE A 64 4.62 0.90 -0.34
N VAL A 65 5.27 2.07 -0.42
CA VAL A 65 4.74 3.20 -1.19
C VAL A 65 5.05 3.03 -2.67
N LEU A 66 4.29 3.69 -3.54
CA LEU A 66 4.42 3.53 -5.00
C LEU A 66 5.84 3.80 -5.53
N ALA A 67 6.58 4.73 -4.90
CA ALA A 67 7.97 5.00 -5.25
C ALA A 67 8.89 3.79 -4.98
N GLU A 68 8.78 3.17 -3.81
CA GLU A 68 9.53 1.95 -3.45
C GLU A 68 9.13 0.77 -4.36
N ILE A 69 7.85 0.67 -4.74
CA ILE A 69 7.36 -0.36 -5.66
C ILE A 69 7.96 -0.17 -7.06
N LYS A 70 8.06 1.07 -7.55
CA LYS A 70 8.69 1.38 -8.83
C LYS A 70 10.17 0.99 -8.84
N GLU A 71 10.86 1.21 -7.72
CA GLU A 71 12.24 0.76 -7.54
C GLU A 71 12.35 -0.76 -7.58
N LEU A 72 11.48 -1.47 -6.85
CA LEU A 72 11.43 -2.93 -6.87
C LEU A 72 11.16 -3.51 -8.27
N LEU A 73 10.28 -2.87 -9.05
CA LEU A 73 10.00 -3.25 -10.43
C LEU A 73 11.22 -3.07 -11.35
N ASN A 74 12.02 -2.03 -11.11
CA ASN A 74 13.24 -1.74 -11.89
C ASN A 74 14.40 -2.68 -11.53
N LEU A 75 14.53 -3.04 -10.25
CA LEU A 75 15.58 -3.95 -9.77
C LEU A 75 15.42 -5.36 -10.35
N GLY A 76 14.18 -5.79 -10.58
CA GLY A 76 13.88 -7.09 -11.19
C GLY A 76 14.46 -8.29 -10.42
N GLU A 77 14.43 -9.47 -11.04
CA GLU A 77 14.89 -10.71 -10.38
C GLU A 77 16.41 -10.81 -10.21
N ARG A 78 17.18 -9.97 -10.91
CA ARG A 78 18.65 -10.06 -10.95
C ARG A 78 19.35 -9.34 -9.79
N ASN A 79 18.64 -8.47 -9.09
CA ASN A 79 19.19 -7.67 -7.99
C ASN A 79 18.61 -8.10 -6.63
N CYS A 80 18.71 -9.40 -6.33
CA CYS A 80 18.15 -10.00 -5.11
C CYS A 80 18.69 -9.34 -3.82
N HIS A 81 19.94 -8.87 -3.83
CA HIS A 81 20.54 -8.15 -2.70
C HIS A 81 19.81 -6.82 -2.44
N ASP A 82 19.65 -5.98 -3.46
CA ASP A 82 19.01 -4.66 -3.33
C ASP A 82 17.52 -4.80 -2.94
N VAL A 83 16.82 -5.77 -3.52
CA VAL A 83 15.43 -6.09 -3.14
C VAL A 83 15.33 -6.51 -1.66
N LYS A 84 16.30 -7.28 -1.17
CA LYS A 84 16.37 -7.69 0.24
C LYS A 84 16.61 -6.48 1.15
N GLU A 85 17.51 -5.57 0.79
CA GLU A 85 17.76 -4.37 1.59
C GLU A 85 16.52 -3.46 1.67
N LEU A 86 15.78 -3.27 0.58
CA LEU A 86 14.51 -2.54 0.59
C LEU A 86 13.47 -3.20 1.51
N ALA A 87 13.39 -4.52 1.49
CA ALA A 87 12.49 -5.26 2.38
C ALA A 87 12.89 -5.14 3.86
N ILE A 88 14.19 -5.18 4.16
CA ILE A 88 14.71 -4.97 5.52
C ILE A 88 14.38 -3.56 6.00
N ALA A 89 14.62 -2.54 5.17
CA ALA A 89 14.30 -1.15 5.49
C ALA A 89 12.80 -0.95 5.74
N LYS A 90 11.93 -1.57 4.90
CA LYS A 90 10.47 -1.54 5.11
C LYS A 90 10.08 -2.18 6.44
N ARG A 91 10.63 -3.35 6.76
CA ARG A 91 10.39 -4.03 8.04
C ARG A 91 10.79 -3.16 9.23
N GLN A 92 11.93 -2.48 9.17
CA GLN A 92 12.37 -1.58 10.24
C GLN A 92 11.39 -0.42 10.42
N LYS A 93 10.95 0.24 9.34
CA LYS A 93 9.93 1.30 9.40
C LYS A 93 8.65 0.83 10.09
N ILE A 94 8.16 -0.38 9.76
CA ILE A 94 6.96 -0.97 10.39
C ILE A 94 7.18 -1.20 11.88
N ILE A 95 8.36 -1.70 12.29
CA ILE A 95 8.69 -1.92 13.70
C ILE A 95 8.68 -0.60 14.48
N TYR A 96 9.22 0.48 13.92
CA TYR A 96 9.17 1.80 14.55
C TYR A 96 7.73 2.31 14.70
N GLN A 97 6.92 2.21 13.63
CA GLN A 97 5.51 2.60 13.68
C GLN A 97 4.72 1.81 14.73
N LEU A 98 4.97 0.49 14.85
CA LEU A 98 4.35 -0.33 15.88
C LEU A 98 4.75 0.12 17.29
N LYS A 99 6.02 0.50 17.49
CA LYS A 99 6.48 1.02 18.78
C LYS A 99 5.74 2.31 19.15
N ASP A 100 5.63 3.25 18.21
CA ASP A 100 4.96 4.54 18.44
C ASP A 100 3.45 4.35 18.68
N LEU A 101 2.80 3.51 17.88
CA LEU A 101 1.38 3.16 18.06
C LEU A 101 1.12 2.48 19.40
N ASN A 102 2.00 1.59 19.85
CA ASN A 102 1.88 0.97 21.16
C ASN A 102 2.09 1.96 22.31
N ALA A 103 2.98 2.94 22.15
CA ALA A 103 3.17 4.01 23.14
C ALA A 103 1.91 4.88 23.26
N MET A 104 1.36 5.34 22.13
CA MET A 104 0.10 6.10 22.09
C MET A 104 -1.06 5.30 22.66
N LYS A 105 -1.17 4.01 22.31
CA LYS A 105 -2.20 3.12 22.87
C LYS A 105 -2.09 3.06 24.40
N LYS A 106 -0.89 2.86 24.94
CA LYS A 106 -0.67 2.78 26.39
C LYS A 106 -1.06 4.07 27.11
N GLU A 107 -0.78 5.21 26.50
CA GLU A 107 -1.21 6.51 27.04
C GLU A 107 -2.74 6.62 27.06
N LEU A 108 -3.41 6.30 25.95
CA LEU A 108 -4.88 6.28 25.88
C LEU A 108 -5.50 5.28 26.86
N ASP A 109 -4.95 4.08 26.99
CA ASP A 109 -5.41 3.07 27.96
C ASP A 109 -5.35 3.65 29.39
N GLY A 110 -4.25 4.34 29.74
CA GLY A 110 -4.10 4.96 31.07
C GLY A 110 -5.10 6.10 31.32
N LEU A 111 -5.44 6.87 30.29
CA LEU A 111 -6.45 7.92 30.39
C LEU A 111 -7.86 7.34 30.56
N ILE A 112 -8.17 6.25 29.84
CA ILE A 112 -9.45 5.53 29.96
C ILE A 112 -9.57 4.92 31.37
N ASP A 113 -8.54 4.22 31.84
CA ASP A 113 -8.50 3.62 33.19
C ASP A 113 -8.70 4.67 34.29
N ALA A 114 -8.16 5.87 34.11
CA ALA A 114 -8.35 6.97 35.05
C ALA A 114 -9.79 7.50 35.04
N CYS A 115 -10.42 7.57 33.86
CA CYS A 115 -11.79 8.00 33.69
C CYS A 115 -12.81 6.99 34.25
N GLU A 116 -12.57 5.69 34.09
CA GLU A 116 -13.46 4.63 34.62
C GLU A 116 -13.45 4.56 36.16
N LYS A 117 -12.37 5.02 36.80
CA LYS A 117 -12.24 5.03 38.26
C LYS A 117 -12.87 6.24 38.93
N THR A 118 -13.21 7.27 38.17
CA THR A 118 -13.97 8.43 38.66
C THR A 118 -15.46 8.20 38.41
N GLU A 119 -16.25 8.09 39.48
CA GLU A 119 -17.73 8.14 39.38
C GLU A 119 -18.17 9.45 38.71
N ASP A 120 -19.40 9.47 38.16
CA ASP A 120 -20.03 10.57 37.42
C ASP A 120 -19.75 11.94 38.06
N THR A 121 -18.62 12.52 37.65
CA THR A 121 -18.12 13.80 38.12
C THR A 121 -18.39 14.82 37.02
N PRO A 122 -18.79 16.05 37.37
CA PRO A 122 -19.08 17.09 36.37
C PRO A 122 -17.85 17.47 35.51
N ASN A 123 -16.64 17.08 35.94
CA ASN A 123 -15.40 17.27 35.19
C ASN A 123 -14.83 15.93 34.74
N CYS A 124 -14.73 15.75 33.42
CA CYS A 124 -14.14 14.56 32.83
C CYS A 124 -12.62 14.57 33.03
N ALA A 125 -12.10 13.62 33.82
CA ALA A 125 -10.67 13.45 34.07
C ALA A 125 -9.85 13.28 32.77
N LEU A 126 -10.47 12.73 31.73
CA LEU A 126 -9.86 12.56 30.41
C LEU A 126 -9.65 13.90 29.70
N ILE A 127 -10.64 14.81 29.71
CA ILE A 127 -10.51 16.16 29.14
C ILE A 127 -9.46 16.98 29.91
N ASP A 128 -9.49 16.91 31.24
CA ASP A 128 -8.51 17.61 32.09
C ASP A 128 -7.08 17.16 31.83
N SER A 129 -6.87 15.86 31.54
CA SER A 129 -5.56 15.32 31.25
C SER A 129 -5.07 15.68 29.84
N LEU A 130 -5.96 15.67 28.84
CA LEU A 130 -5.63 16.11 27.47
C LEU A 130 -5.33 17.60 27.40
N ALA A 131 -6.02 18.42 28.20
CA ALA A 131 -5.78 19.87 28.28
C ALA A 131 -4.47 20.25 29.00
N LYS A 132 -3.87 19.32 29.74
CA LYS A 132 -2.61 19.51 30.49
C LYS A 132 -1.38 18.96 29.77
N SER A 133 -1.56 18.12 28.75
CA SER A 133 -0.45 17.65 27.92
C SER A 133 -0.06 18.76 26.93
N PRO A 134 1.24 19.13 26.82
CA PRO A 134 1.70 20.12 25.84
C PRO A 134 1.59 19.63 24.39
#